data_AF-A0A4Y2ESB1-F1
#
_entry.id   AF-A0A4Y2ESB1-F1
#
_cell.length_a   1.000
_cell.length_b   1.000
_cell.length_c   1.000
_cell.angle_alpha   90.00
_cell.angle_beta   90.00
_cell.angle_gamma   90.00
#
_symmetry.space_group_name_H-M   'P 1'
#
loop_
_entity.id
_entity.type
_entity.pdbx_description
1 polymer ?
#
loop_
_entity_poly.entity_id
_entity_poly.type
_entity_poly.pdbx_seq_one_letter_code
_entity_poly.pdbx_strand_id
1 'polypeptide(L)'
;MKREFQGGDLVLIFSNCRANRLTLRWTEPGTILKKLSETNYVVSVPHRKDKSQVYHGNMLNPYYKRPEQINYLSLEAEERIGVYKLEIPHIEPTPNVLDLSEIIPGTTGSTLTEDQYQKLRNVIWK
;
A
#
# COMPACT_ATOMS: atom_id res chain seq x y z
N MET A 1 25.70 -2.73 -4.53
CA MET A 1 24.59 -2.41 -3.62
C MET A 1 24.34 -3.64 -2.74
N LYS A 2 24.60 -3.57 -1.44
CA LYS A 2 24.43 -4.71 -0.53
C LYS A 2 22.98 -4.71 -0.04
N ARG A 3 22.22 -5.79 -0.29
CA ARG A 3 20.85 -5.93 0.21
C ARG A 3 20.93 -6.34 1.67
N GLU A 4 20.69 -5.39 2.57
CA GLU A 4 20.62 -5.64 4.00
C GLU A 4 19.20 -5.36 4.49
N PHE A 5 18.72 -6.21 5.38
CA PHE A 5 17.38 -6.12 5.94
C PHE A 5 17.46 -6.13 7.47
N GLN A 6 16.50 -5.46 8.11
CA GLN A 6 16.37 -5.35 9.55
C GLN A 6 15.13 -6.10 10.06
N GLY A 7 15.08 -6.34 11.37
CA GLY A 7 13.90 -6.91 12.01
C GLY A 7 12.71 -5.95 11.88
N GLY A 8 11.58 -6.45 11.42
CA GLY A 8 10.38 -5.66 11.13
C GLY A 8 10.16 -5.35 9.64
N ASP A 9 11.19 -5.49 8.81
CA ASP A 9 11.07 -5.19 7.37
C ASP A 9 10.11 -6.17 6.68
N LEU A 10 9.26 -5.63 5.81
CA LEU A 10 8.41 -6.42 4.93
C LEU A 10 9.17 -6.81 3.68
N VAL A 11 9.12 -8.10 3.33
CA VAL A 11 9.83 -8.66 2.18
C VAL A 11 8.96 -9.63 1.40
N LEU A 12 9.07 -9.58 0.08
CA LEU A 12 8.55 -10.61 -0.81
C LEU A 12 9.52 -11.80 -0.84
N ILE A 13 8.96 -13.00 -0.86
CA ILE A 13 9.73 -14.25 -0.84
C ILE A 13 9.64 -14.91 -2.22
N PHE A 14 10.79 -15.14 -2.82
CA PHE A 14 10.91 -15.93 -4.03
C PHE A 14 10.61 -17.40 -3.72
N SER A 15 9.53 -17.95 -4.29
CA SER A 15 9.18 -19.35 -4.09
C SER A 15 8.81 -20.06 -5.39
N ASN A 16 8.96 -21.39 -5.36
CA ASN A 16 8.51 -22.26 -6.43
C ASN A 16 7.01 -22.49 -6.32
N CYS A 17 6.30 -22.40 -7.44
CA CYS A 17 4.88 -22.73 -7.46
C CYS A 17 4.72 -24.26 -7.32
N ARG A 18 3.87 -24.70 -6.37
CA ARG A 18 3.61 -26.15 -6.19
C ARG A 18 2.97 -26.79 -7.42
N ALA A 19 2.17 -26.03 -8.17
CA ALA A 19 1.48 -26.51 -9.36
C ALA A 19 2.40 -26.63 -10.59
N ASN A 20 3.44 -25.79 -10.69
CA ASN A 20 4.39 -25.82 -11.80
C ASN A 20 5.81 -25.49 -11.31
N ARG A 21 6.68 -26.49 -11.34
CA ARG A 21 8.07 -26.42 -10.84
C ARG A 21 8.95 -25.43 -11.60
N LEU A 22 8.58 -25.06 -12.83
CA LEU A 22 9.31 -24.09 -13.65
C LEU A 22 8.82 -22.65 -13.43
N THR A 23 7.67 -22.47 -12.76
CA THR A 23 7.16 -21.13 -12.46
C THR A 23 7.69 -20.67 -11.10
N LEU A 24 8.51 -19.63 -11.16
CA LEU A 24 9.00 -18.91 -10.00
C LEU A 24 8.11 -17.69 -9.78
N ARG A 25 7.70 -17.46 -8.53
CA ARG A 25 6.80 -16.36 -8.18
C ARG A 25 7.28 -15.67 -6.91
N TRP A 26 7.10 -14.35 -6.86
CA TRP A 26 7.13 -13.59 -5.62
C TRP A 26 5.85 -13.87 -4.82
N THR A 27 6.04 -14.39 -3.61
CA THR A 27 4.95 -14.76 -2.70
C THR A 27 4.58 -13.54 -1.86
N GLU A 28 3.41 -13.63 -1.22
CA GLU A 28 2.93 -12.74 -0.16
C GLU A 28 4.03 -12.14 0.73
N PRO A 29 3.83 -10.89 1.21
CA PRO A 29 4.77 -10.24 2.09
C PRO A 29 4.95 -11.03 3.40
N GLY A 30 6.20 -11.29 3.74
CA GLY A 30 6.62 -11.80 5.03
C GLY A 30 7.36 -10.73 5.84
N THR A 31 7.42 -10.90 7.15
CA THR A 31 8.12 -9.99 8.06
C THR A 31 9.44 -10.62 8.49
N ILE A 32 10.54 -9.87 8.38
CA ILE A 32 11.83 -10.32 8.90
C ILE A 32 11.81 -10.25 10.41
N LEU A 33 12.08 -11.38 11.07
CA LEU A 33 12.17 -11.45 12.52
C LEU A 33 13.58 -11.14 13.01
N LYS A 34 14.58 -11.77 12.40
CA LYS A 34 15.99 -11.60 12.76
C LYS A 34 16.93 -12.01 11.65
N LYS A 35 18.12 -11.40 11.66
CA LYS A 35 19.27 -11.80 10.86
C LYS A 35 20.02 -12.92 11.59
N LEU A 36 20.24 -14.05 10.94
CA LEU A 36 21.01 -15.18 11.48
C LEU A 36 22.48 -15.13 11.06
N SER A 37 22.73 -14.64 9.86
CA SER A 37 24.07 -14.52 9.27
C SER A 37 24.07 -13.34 8.31
N GLU A 38 25.21 -13.03 7.70
CA GLU A 38 25.31 -11.97 6.70
C GLU A 38 24.28 -12.11 5.58
N THR A 39 23.99 -13.35 5.17
CA THR A 39 23.10 -13.65 4.05
C THR A 39 21.81 -14.38 4.42
N ASN A 40 21.63 -14.82 5.66
CA ASN A 40 20.48 -15.64 6.07
C ASN A 40 19.59 -14.90 7.08
N TYR A 41 18.28 -14.93 6.82
CA TYR A 41 17.26 -14.20 7.57
C TYR A 41 16.11 -15.13 7.95
N VAL A 42 15.56 -14.96 9.15
CA VAL A 42 14.31 -15.62 9.56
C VAL A 42 13.15 -14.74 9.14
N VAL A 43 12.23 -15.29 8.35
CA VAL A 43 11.04 -14.58 7.87
C VAL A 43 9.79 -15.29 8.38
N SER A 44 8.88 -14.52 8.98
CA SER A 44 7.55 -14.99 9.34
C SER A 44 6.57 -14.72 8.19
N VAL A 45 5.76 -15.71 7.86
CA VAL A 45 4.72 -15.60 6.83
C VAL A 45 3.40 -16.03 7.45
N PRO A 46 2.39 -15.13 7.54
CA PRO A 46 1.17 -15.40 8.31
C PRO A 46 0.35 -16.59 7.79
N HIS A 47 0.45 -16.89 6.49
CA HIS A 47 -0.35 -17.93 5.82
C HIS A 47 0.38 -19.27 5.60
N ARG A 48 1.59 -19.44 6.12
CA ARG A 48 2.35 -20.71 6.00
C ARG A 48 2.19 -21.57 7.26
N LYS A 49 2.20 -22.90 7.05
CA LYS A 49 2.15 -23.91 8.14
C LYS A 49 3.28 -23.69 9.14
N ASP A 50 4.48 -23.39 8.64
CA ASP A 50 5.62 -22.99 9.44
C ASP A 50 5.55 -21.49 9.68
N LYS A 51 5.33 -21.09 10.93
CA LYS A 51 5.17 -19.68 11.34
C LYS A 51 6.40 -18.83 11.03
N SER A 52 7.57 -19.45 10.86
CA SER A 52 8.82 -18.79 10.49
C SER A 52 9.75 -19.77 9.76
N GLN A 53 10.41 -19.31 8.69
CA GLN A 53 11.38 -20.08 7.93
C GLN A 53 12.63 -19.25 7.63
N VAL A 54 13.76 -19.91 7.45
CA VAL A 54 15.03 -19.26 7.07
C VAL A 54 15.12 -19.13 5.56
N TYR A 55 15.50 -17.94 5.09
CA TYR A 55 15.75 -17.64 3.68
C TYR A 55 17.11 -17.00 3.49
N HIS A 56 17.70 -17.27 2.32
CA HIS A 56 18.84 -16.53 1.84
C HIS A 56 18.40 -15.16 1.30
N GLY A 57 19.20 -14.11 1.49
CA GLY A 57 18.89 -12.74 1.09
C GLY A 57 18.57 -12.57 -0.40
N ASN A 58 19.12 -13.44 -1.25
CA ASN A 58 18.82 -13.46 -2.69
C ASN A 58 17.37 -13.85 -3.01
N MET A 59 16.71 -14.59 -2.11
CA MET A 59 15.31 -14.98 -2.23
C MET A 59 14.35 -13.91 -1.68
N LEU A 60 14.89 -12.80 -1.19
CA LEU A 60 14.11 -11.73 -0.58
C LEU A 60 14.18 -10.47 -1.44
N ASN A 61 13.04 -9.80 -1.57
CA ASN A 61 12.95 -8.49 -2.20
C ASN A 61 12.21 -7.55 -1.25
N PRO A 62 12.63 -6.30 -1.06
CA PRO A 62 11.88 -5.34 -0.23
C PRO A 62 10.44 -5.22 -0.72
N TYR A 63 9.50 -5.26 0.21
CA TYR A 63 8.09 -5.01 -0.08
C TYR A 63 7.74 -3.58 0.32
N TYR A 64 7.30 -2.80 -0.67
CA TYR A 64 6.74 -1.48 -0.46
C TYR A 64 5.25 -1.57 -0.76
N LYS A 65 4.39 -1.36 0.24
CA LYS A 65 2.94 -1.29 0.00
C LYS A 65 2.72 -0.12 -0.95
N ARG A 66 1.95 -0.36 -2.03
CA ARG A 66 1.53 0.74 -2.90
C ARG A 66 0.76 1.73 -2.03
N PRO A 67 1.09 3.04 -2.04
CA PRO A 67 0.24 4.02 -1.39
C PRO A 67 -1.17 3.86 -1.98
N GLU A 68 -2.18 3.94 -1.12
CA GLU A 68 -3.58 3.85 -1.55
C GLU A 68 -3.88 5.11 -2.37
N GLN A 69 -3.60 5.04 -3.68
CA GLN A 69 -3.98 6.09 -4.61
C GLN A 69 -5.49 5.97 -4.84
N ILE A 70 -6.26 6.70 -4.05
CA ILE A 70 -7.67 6.93 -4.34
C ILE A 70 -7.70 7.81 -5.59
N ASN A 71 -8.02 7.21 -6.74
CA ASN A 71 -8.22 7.99 -7.95
C ASN A 71 -9.59 8.68 -7.84
N TYR A 72 -9.61 9.93 -7.39
CA TYR A 72 -10.82 10.74 -7.34
C TYR A 72 -11.22 11.11 -8.77
N LEU A 73 -12.04 10.27 -9.40
CA LEU A 73 -12.78 10.66 -10.59
C LEU A 73 -14.04 11.39 -10.11
N SER A 74 -13.99 12.72 -10.04
CA SER A 74 -15.23 13.50 -9.91
C SER A 74 -16.00 13.40 -11.23
N LEU A 75 -17.15 12.73 -11.21
CA LEU A 75 -18.06 12.59 -12.36
C LEU A 75 -18.87 13.86 -12.64
N GLU A 76 -18.59 14.98 -11.96
CA GLU A 76 -19.38 16.21 -12.08
C GLU A 76 -18.92 17.14 -13.22
N ALA A 77 -17.96 16.72 -14.05
CA ALA A 77 -17.54 17.51 -15.22
C ALA A 77 -17.98 16.83 -16.52
N GLU A 78 -19.23 17.05 -16.91
CA GLU A 78 -19.73 16.78 -18.28
C GLU A 78 -19.19 17.76 -19.33
N GLU A 79 -18.30 18.68 -18.98
CA GLU A 79 -17.52 19.41 -19.97
C GLU A 79 -16.21 18.70 -20.23
N ARG A 80 -15.90 18.53 -21.52
CA ARG A 80 -14.68 17.92 -22.07
C ARG A 80 -13.42 18.61 -21.53
N ILE A 81 -13.01 18.30 -20.30
CA ILE A 81 -11.71 18.69 -19.79
C ILE A 81 -10.72 17.76 -20.48
N GLY A 82 -10.04 18.30 -21.49
CA GLY A 82 -8.91 17.62 -22.12
C GLY A 82 -7.96 17.12 -21.04
N VAL A 83 -7.58 15.86 -21.14
CA VAL A 83 -6.74 15.08 -20.20
C VAL A 83 -5.44 15.81 -19.78
N TYR A 84 -5.07 16.89 -20.47
CA TYR A 84 -3.88 17.71 -20.24
C TYR A 84 -3.99 18.74 -19.11
N LYS A 85 -5.13 18.91 -18.41
CA LYS A 85 -5.27 19.86 -17.29
C LYS A 85 -5.75 19.21 -15.99
N LEU A 86 -5.28 18.01 -15.70
CA LEU A 86 -5.32 17.46 -14.35
C LEU A 86 -3.95 17.70 -13.72
N GLU A 87 -3.80 18.80 -12.98
CA GLU A 87 -2.65 19.01 -12.10
C GLU A 87 -2.80 18.07 -10.91
N ILE A 88 -2.44 16.79 -11.11
CA ILE A 88 -2.42 15.81 -10.03
C ILE A 88 -1.36 16.30 -9.03
N PRO A 89 -1.73 16.62 -7.77
CA PRO A 89 -0.77 17.02 -6.77
C PRO A 89 0.30 15.94 -6.63
N HIS A 90 1.57 16.33 -6.70
CA HIS A 90 2.67 15.41 -6.43
C HIS A 90 2.70 15.11 -4.93
N ILE A 91 2.13 13.97 -4.55
CA ILE A 91 2.21 13.46 -3.18
C ILE A 91 3.51 12.67 -3.10
N GLU A 92 4.44 13.10 -2.24
CA GLU A 92 5.64 12.30 -1.97
C GLU A 92 5.22 10.99 -1.30
N PRO A 93 5.42 9.82 -1.95
CA PRO A 93 4.95 8.58 -1.40
C PRO A 93 5.91 8.17 -0.28
N THR A 94 5.55 8.40 0.98
CA THR A 94 6.19 7.72 2.11
C THR A 94 5.65 6.28 2.17
N PRO A 95 6.45 5.26 1.80
CA PRO A 95 5.95 3.90 1.78
C PRO A 95 5.67 3.42 3.20
N ASN A 96 4.51 2.77 3.38
CA ASN A 96 4.05 2.16 4.64
C ASN A 96 3.60 3.12 5.75
N VAL A 97 3.52 4.43 5.51
CA VAL A 97 2.86 5.38 6.40
C VAL A 97 1.56 5.81 5.73
N LEU A 98 0.43 5.50 6.37
CA LEU A 98 -0.88 5.98 5.93
C LEU A 98 -1.22 7.20 6.79
N ASP A 99 -0.83 8.39 6.33
CA ASP A 99 -1.24 9.63 6.99
C ASP A 99 -2.57 10.12 6.41
N LEU A 100 -3.66 9.85 7.13
CA LEU A 100 -5.00 10.33 6.76
C LEU A 100 -5.19 11.81 7.12
N SER A 101 -4.29 12.42 7.88
CA SER A 101 -4.40 13.84 8.25
C SER A 101 -4.17 14.79 7.08
N GLU A 102 -3.43 14.36 6.05
CA GLU A 102 -3.28 15.09 4.78
C GLU A 102 -4.53 14.96 3.88
N ILE A 103 -5.33 13.90 4.08
CA ILE A 103 -6.54 13.62 3.28
C ILE A 103 -7.73 14.42 3.79
N ILE A 104 -7.74 14.76 5.08
CA ILE A 104 -8.74 15.64 5.66
C ILE A 104 -8.19 17.06 5.52
N PRO A 105 -8.64 17.88 4.53
CA PRO A 105 -8.34 19.30 4.57
C PRO A 105 -8.81 19.79 5.95
N GLY A 106 -7.84 20.27 6.75
CA GLY A 106 -7.94 20.36 8.20
C GLY A 106 -9.32 20.82 8.64
N THR A 107 -10.01 19.98 9.41
CA THR A 107 -11.24 20.29 10.12
C THR A 107 -12.26 21.07 9.26
N THR A 108 -13.28 20.40 8.71
CA THR A 108 -14.58 21.03 8.42
C THR A 108 -15.28 21.42 9.73
N GLY A 109 -14.56 22.11 10.62
CA GLY A 109 -14.93 22.55 11.96
C GLY A 109 -15.45 23.97 11.99
N SER A 110 -16.00 24.45 10.89
CA SER A 110 -16.85 25.64 10.88
C SER A 110 -17.96 25.49 9.83
N THR A 111 -19.02 24.83 10.29
CA THR A 111 -20.43 25.08 9.96
C THR A 111 -20.80 25.01 8.48
N LEU A 112 -21.19 23.82 8.01
CA LEU A 112 -22.09 23.70 6.86
C LEU A 112 -23.31 24.61 7.12
N THR A 113 -23.65 25.46 6.16
CA THR A 113 -24.86 26.28 6.27
C THR A 113 -26.09 25.36 6.25
N GLU A 114 -27.15 25.70 6.98
CA GLU A 114 -28.37 24.87 7.07
C GLU A 114 -28.90 24.46 5.68
N ASP A 115 -28.81 25.38 4.71
CA ASP A 115 -29.23 25.15 3.33
C ASP A 115 -28.39 24.07 2.60
N GLN A 116 -27.09 23.98 2.90
CA GLN A 116 -26.21 22.93 2.38
C GLN A 116 -26.54 21.58 3.01
N TYR A 117 -26.92 21.58 4.30
CA TYR A 117 -27.30 20.36 5.02
C TYR A 117 -28.60 19.77 4.48
N GLN A 118 -29.59 20.60 4.17
CA GLN A 118 -30.85 20.16 3.57
C GLN A 118 -30.67 19.63 2.15
N LYS A 119 -29.82 20.26 1.34
CA LYS A 119 -29.45 19.72 0.01
C LYS A 119 -28.82 18.34 0.10
N LEU A 120 -27.89 18.14 1.03
CA LEU A 120 -27.25 16.84 1.25
C LEU A 120 -28.26 15.76 1.68
N ARG A 121 -29.19 16.08 2.58
CA ARG A 121 -30.24 15.15 3.00
C ARG A 121 -31.11 14.70 1.84
N ASN A 122 -31.50 15.62 0.96
CA ASN A 122 -32.34 15.31 -0.20
C ASN A 122 -31.62 14.45 -1.26
N VAL A 123 -30.30 14.45 -1.30
CA VAL A 123 -29.51 13.63 -2.24
C VAL A 123 -29.28 12.22 -1.68
N ILE A 124 -28.98 12.11 -0.38
CA ILE A 124 -28.68 10.82 0.27
C ILE A 124 -29.95 10.00 0.50
N TRP A 125 -31.07 10.66 0.81
CA TRP A 125 -32.32 10.01 1.18
C TRP A 125 -33.41 10.23 0.13
N LYS A 126 -33.09 9.88 -1.12
CA LYS A 126 -34.07 9.72 -2.21
C LYS A 126 -34.61 8.31 -2.26
#